data_AF-A0A9W4SDG5-F1
#
_entry.id   AF-A0A9W4SDG5-F1
#
_cell.length_a   1.000
_cell.length_b   1.000
_cell.length_c   1.000
_cell.angle_alpha   90.00
_cell.angle_beta   90.00
_cell.angle_gamma   90.00
#
_symmetry.space_group_name_H-M   'P 1'
#
loop_
_entity.id
_entity.type
_entity.pdbx_description
1 polymer ?
#
loop_
_entity_poly.entity_id
_entity_poly.type
_entity_poly.pdbx_seq_one_letter_code
_entity_poly.pdbx_strand_id
1 'polypeptide(L)'
;MNSIEVESKTTSVPEEADKTEYWVFGYGSLVWKPPPAYNKKVPGYIKGHVRRFWQACTFNYQNQRSTDHRGTIEKPGRVVTLIPIEEWKLLDDFHDHKEDDVTWGIAYKISEEDIKEMMDYLDYREKNGYTIHYLDVYQLGSGEPIVKNAMVYIGTTKNEEYVGPAPLNSLALQICECPSGSNREYLFKLASALREIAPDAYDGHLFDLEERVKNMIKKSETS
;
A
#
# COMPACT_ATOMS: atom_id res chain seq x y z
N MET A 1 -34.82 36.41 -14.92
CA MET A 1 -34.78 35.15 -14.14
C MET A 1 -34.47 34.04 -15.12
N ASN A 2 -33.18 33.74 -15.31
CA ASN A 2 -32.74 32.60 -16.13
C ASN A 2 -32.08 31.61 -15.17
N SER A 3 -32.75 30.48 -14.97
CA SER A 3 -32.25 29.33 -14.23
C SER A 3 -31.19 28.63 -15.09
N ILE A 4 -29.98 28.51 -14.56
CA ILE A 4 -28.90 27.72 -15.15
C ILE A 4 -29.04 26.32 -14.56
N GLU A 5 -29.42 25.35 -15.40
CA GLU A 5 -29.34 23.93 -15.07
C GLU A 5 -27.86 23.54 -14.98
N VAL A 6 -27.47 23.01 -13.81
CA VAL A 6 -26.15 22.46 -13.58
C VAL A 6 -26.20 20.99 -13.99
N GLU A 7 -25.66 20.67 -15.17
CA GLU A 7 -25.47 19.29 -15.61
C GLU A 7 -24.50 18.57 -14.66
N SER A 8 -25.03 17.57 -13.94
CA SER A 8 -24.24 16.62 -13.17
C SER A 8 -23.47 15.71 -14.13
N LYS A 9 -22.16 15.93 -14.24
CA LYS A 9 -21.24 14.98 -14.88
C LYS A 9 -21.17 13.70 -14.05
N THR A 10 -22.05 12.78 -14.38
CA THR A 10 -21.94 11.36 -14.03
C THR A 10 -20.70 10.80 -14.73
N THR A 11 -19.61 10.60 -14.00
CA THR A 11 -18.47 9.82 -14.51
C THR A 11 -18.92 8.37 -14.70
N SER A 12 -19.21 8.03 -15.95
CA SER A 12 -19.50 6.68 -16.41
C SER A 12 -18.30 5.77 -16.19
N VAL A 13 -18.60 4.55 -15.75
CA VAL A 13 -17.68 3.39 -15.81
C VAL A 13 -17.17 3.31 -17.27
N PRO A 14 -15.87 3.17 -17.52
CA PRO A 14 -15.36 2.98 -18.87
C PRO A 14 -16.02 1.74 -19.48
N GLU A 15 -16.61 1.94 -20.66
CA GLU A 15 -17.17 0.93 -21.54
C GLU A 15 -16.19 -0.26 -21.70
N GLU A 16 -16.71 -1.48 -21.70
CA GLU A 16 -16.00 -2.76 -21.82
C GLU A 16 -15.12 -2.83 -23.08
N ALA A 17 -13.96 -2.18 -23.05
CA ALA A 17 -12.91 -2.39 -24.03
C ALA A 17 -12.10 -3.62 -23.60
N ASP A 18 -12.49 -4.78 -24.14
CA ASP A 18 -11.64 -5.93 -24.48
C ASP A 18 -10.39 -6.09 -23.59
N LYS A 19 -10.59 -6.24 -22.27
CA LYS A 19 -9.49 -6.45 -21.31
C LYS A 19 -9.06 -7.91 -21.38
N THR A 20 -8.15 -8.21 -22.29
CA THR A 20 -7.50 -9.53 -22.42
C THR A 20 -6.42 -9.77 -21.35
N GLU A 21 -6.13 -8.79 -20.49
CA GLU A 21 -5.13 -8.91 -19.44
C GLU A 21 -5.56 -8.19 -18.15
N TYR A 22 -5.58 -8.94 -17.04
CA TYR A 22 -5.78 -8.37 -15.71
C TYR A 22 -4.44 -8.20 -15.01
N TRP A 23 -4.23 -7.01 -14.45
CA TRP A 23 -3.01 -6.70 -13.70
C TRP A 23 -3.36 -6.19 -12.32
N VAL A 24 -2.66 -6.70 -11.30
CA VAL A 24 -2.78 -6.27 -9.91
C VAL A 24 -1.44 -5.71 -9.44
N PHE A 25 -1.42 -4.48 -8.94
CA PHE A 25 -0.21 -3.86 -8.39
C PHE A 25 -0.15 -4.01 -6.87
N GLY A 26 0.94 -4.61 -6.39
CA GLY A 26 1.26 -4.73 -4.98
C GLY A 26 2.30 -3.71 -4.54
N TYR A 27 1.96 -2.86 -3.57
CA TYR A 27 2.85 -1.86 -2.95
C TYR A 27 3.19 -2.15 -1.48
N GLY A 28 2.54 -3.15 -0.87
CA GLY A 28 2.73 -3.56 0.51
C GLY A 28 3.15 -5.03 0.63
N SER A 29 2.38 -5.81 1.36
CA SER A 29 2.64 -7.24 1.60
C SER A 29 2.77 -8.08 0.32
N LEU A 30 2.06 -7.70 -0.73
CA LEU A 30 2.13 -8.31 -2.05
C LEU A 30 3.51 -8.22 -2.71
N VAL A 31 4.42 -7.37 -2.22
CA VAL A 31 5.79 -7.27 -2.75
C VAL A 31 6.63 -8.51 -2.41
N TRP A 32 6.45 -9.11 -1.22
CA TRP A 32 7.16 -10.35 -0.84
C TRP A 32 6.26 -11.57 -0.68
N LYS A 33 4.94 -11.37 -0.56
CA LYS A 33 3.94 -12.44 -0.45
C LYS A 33 3.02 -12.35 -1.66
N PRO A 34 3.42 -12.97 -2.79
CA PRO A 34 2.65 -12.93 -4.04
C PRO A 34 1.22 -13.47 -3.85
N PRO A 35 0.31 -13.13 -4.77
CA PRO A 35 -0.99 -13.78 -4.82
C PRO A 35 -0.87 -15.29 -5.09
N PRO A 36 -1.91 -16.07 -4.76
CA PRO A 36 -1.90 -17.53 -4.93
C PRO A 36 -1.72 -17.96 -6.39
N ALA A 37 -2.26 -17.20 -7.34
CA ALA A 37 -2.16 -17.45 -8.77
C ALA A 37 -1.74 -16.18 -9.52
N TYR A 38 -0.76 -16.31 -10.43
CA TYR A 38 -0.36 -15.27 -11.38
C TYR A 38 0.48 -15.87 -12.53
N ASN A 39 0.37 -15.32 -13.73
CA ASN A 39 1.10 -15.77 -14.91
C ASN A 39 2.46 -15.09 -15.07
N LYS A 40 2.55 -13.82 -14.65
CA LYS A 40 3.76 -13.00 -14.77
C LYS A 40 3.83 -12.01 -13.63
N LYS A 41 5.04 -11.67 -13.18
CA LYS A 41 5.30 -10.56 -12.27
C LYS A 41 6.33 -9.61 -12.87
N VAL A 42 6.12 -8.31 -12.74
CA VAL A 42 7.05 -7.28 -13.21
C VAL A 42 7.27 -6.24 -12.12
N PRO A 43 8.52 -6.04 -11.65
CA PRO A 43 8.86 -4.90 -10.80
C PRO A 43 8.64 -3.58 -11.55
N GLY A 44 8.14 -2.58 -10.86
CA GLY A 44 7.93 -1.25 -11.40
C GLY A 44 7.45 -0.26 -10.34
N TYR A 45 7.06 0.92 -10.78
CA TYR A 45 6.52 1.96 -9.91
C TYR A 45 5.27 2.58 -10.49
N ILE A 46 4.41 3.07 -9.60
CA ILE A 46 3.27 3.94 -9.93
C ILE A 46 3.65 5.39 -9.64
N LYS A 47 3.00 6.33 -10.33
CA LYS A 47 3.17 7.78 -10.12
C LYS A 47 1.98 8.35 -9.37
N GLY A 48 2.16 9.51 -8.75
CA GLY A 48 1.05 10.29 -8.19
C GLY A 48 0.54 9.79 -6.83
N HIS A 49 1.20 8.81 -6.22
CA HIS A 49 0.81 8.22 -4.94
C HIS A 49 2.04 8.02 -4.06
N VAL A 50 1.90 8.32 -2.78
CA VAL A 50 2.93 8.12 -1.76
C VAL A 50 2.55 6.93 -0.88
N ARG A 51 3.55 6.15 -0.46
CA ARG A 51 3.37 5.05 0.49
C ARG A 51 3.60 5.52 1.93
N ARG A 52 2.66 5.25 2.83
CA ARG A 52 2.76 5.62 4.26
C ARG A 52 2.22 4.55 5.19
N PHE A 53 2.86 4.35 6.34
CA PHE A 53 2.42 3.44 7.41
C PHE A 53 1.28 4.04 8.26
N TRP A 54 0.25 4.60 7.61
CA TRP A 54 -0.83 5.35 8.24
C TRP A 54 -2.17 4.62 8.27
N GLN A 55 -2.14 3.31 8.01
CA GLN A 55 -3.29 2.45 8.17
C GLN A 55 -3.13 1.61 9.45
N ALA A 56 -4.13 1.62 10.33
CA ALA A 56 -4.20 0.71 11.45
C ALA A 56 -4.47 -0.72 10.98
N CYS A 57 -3.96 -1.68 11.75
CA CYS A 57 -4.26 -3.09 11.55
C CYS A 57 -4.51 -3.74 12.91
N THR A 58 -5.76 -4.03 13.22
CA THR A 58 -6.18 -4.69 14.46
C THR A 58 -6.43 -6.17 14.24
N PHE A 59 -6.27 -6.96 15.30
CA PHE A 59 -6.78 -8.32 15.36
C PHE A 59 -8.14 -8.32 16.05
N ASN A 60 -9.21 -8.76 15.39
CA ASN A 60 -10.49 -9.04 16.04
C ASN A 60 -10.74 -10.56 16.06
N TYR A 61 -10.97 -11.15 17.24
CA TYR A 61 -11.32 -12.56 17.43
C TYR A 61 -12.62 -12.99 16.71
N GLN A 62 -13.51 -12.05 16.38
CA GLN A 62 -14.68 -12.31 15.53
C GLN A 62 -14.31 -12.43 14.04
N ASN A 63 -13.17 -11.86 13.61
CA ASN A 63 -12.56 -12.03 12.30
C ASN A 63 -11.49 -13.13 12.34
N GLN A 64 -11.92 -14.36 12.67
CA GLN A 64 -11.12 -15.56 13.02
C GLN A 64 -9.99 -16.01 12.06
N ARG A 65 -9.60 -15.27 11.02
CA ARG A 65 -8.74 -15.82 9.95
C ARG A 65 -7.79 -14.84 9.22
N SER A 66 -7.57 -13.62 9.67
CA SER A 66 -6.54 -12.77 9.06
C SER A 66 -5.13 -13.16 9.52
N THR A 67 -4.51 -14.19 8.95
CA THR A 67 -3.15 -14.66 9.34
C THR A 67 -2.01 -13.62 9.27
N ASP A 68 -2.30 -12.37 8.90
CA ASP A 68 -1.38 -11.24 8.78
C ASP A 68 -1.67 -10.18 9.88
N HIS A 69 -1.79 -10.65 11.13
CA HIS A 69 -2.03 -9.77 12.28
C HIS A 69 -0.77 -8.98 12.63
N ARG A 70 -0.88 -7.66 12.68
CA ARG A 70 0.26 -6.77 12.99
C ARG A 70 0.04 -5.91 14.23
N GLY A 71 -0.99 -6.23 15.03
CA GLY A 71 -1.28 -5.61 16.32
C GLY A 71 -2.49 -6.26 17.00
N THR A 72 -2.90 -5.70 18.14
CA THR A 72 -4.10 -6.11 18.91
C THR A 72 -5.19 -5.03 18.82
N ILE A 73 -6.36 -5.28 19.41
CA ILE A 73 -7.40 -4.25 19.54
C ILE A 73 -6.91 -3.09 20.41
N GLU A 74 -6.25 -3.37 21.53
CA GLU A 74 -5.76 -2.30 22.42
C GLU A 74 -4.52 -1.58 21.86
N LYS A 75 -3.70 -2.28 21.06
CA LYS A 75 -2.48 -1.77 20.44
C LYS A 75 -2.46 -2.11 18.95
N PRO A 76 -3.17 -1.34 18.11
CA PRO A 76 -3.21 -1.60 16.67
C PRO A 76 -1.81 -1.56 16.05
N GLY A 77 -1.63 -2.39 15.03
CA GLY A 77 -0.47 -2.36 14.15
C GLY A 77 -0.50 -1.17 13.20
N ARG A 78 0.55 -1.06 12.39
CA ARG A 78 0.71 -0.01 11.39
C ARG A 78 1.12 -0.64 10.07
N VAL A 79 0.31 -0.45 9.05
CA VAL A 79 0.50 -1.04 7.73
C VAL A 79 0.50 0.05 6.68
N VAL A 80 1.05 -0.25 5.51
CA VAL A 80 1.14 0.75 4.45
C VAL A 80 -0.21 0.93 3.76
N THR A 81 -0.50 2.17 3.39
CA THR A 81 -1.51 2.54 2.40
C THR A 81 -0.88 3.48 1.37
N LEU A 82 -1.60 3.71 0.26
CA LEU A 82 -1.27 4.72 -0.72
C LEU A 82 -2.12 5.96 -0.52
N ILE A 83 -1.51 7.13 -0.63
CA ILE A 83 -2.20 8.41 -0.54
C ILE A 83 -1.93 9.18 -1.82
N PRO A 84 -2.96 9.68 -2.53
CA PRO A 84 -2.75 10.54 -3.69
C PRO A 84 -1.91 11.76 -3.29
N ILE A 85 -0.93 12.13 -4.12
CA ILE A 85 0.01 13.24 -3.81
C ILE A 85 -0.72 14.54 -3.48
N GLU A 86 -1.78 14.86 -4.23
CA GLU A 86 -2.53 16.10 -4.03
C GLU A 86 -3.25 16.15 -2.68
N GLU A 87 -3.62 14.99 -2.14
CA GLU A 87 -4.15 14.87 -0.78
C GLU A 87 -3.03 14.88 0.26
N TRP A 88 -1.95 14.13 0.01
CA TRP A 88 -0.80 14.06 0.91
C TRP A 88 -0.16 15.42 1.17
N LYS A 89 -0.04 16.28 0.15
CA LYS A 89 0.47 17.66 0.28
C LYS A 89 -0.35 18.55 1.22
N LEU A 90 -1.60 18.18 1.51
CA LEU A 90 -2.48 18.90 2.43
C LEU A 90 -2.38 18.38 3.87
N LEU A 91 -1.67 17.28 4.09
CA LEU A 91 -1.47 16.65 5.39
C LEU A 91 -0.15 17.12 6.01
N ASP A 92 -0.13 17.21 7.34
CA ASP A 92 1.08 17.53 8.11
C ASP A 92 1.98 16.29 8.23
N ASP A 93 2.65 15.94 7.13
CA ASP A 93 3.66 14.88 7.15
C ASP A 93 4.93 15.40 7.81
N PHE A 94 5.31 14.77 8.92
CA PHE A 94 6.54 15.08 9.66
C PHE A 94 7.82 14.69 8.91
N HIS A 95 7.70 14.17 7.67
CA HIS A 95 8.81 13.80 6.80
C HIS A 95 9.05 14.85 5.70
N ASP A 96 10.29 15.34 5.59
CA ASP A 96 10.73 16.28 4.55
C ASP A 96 11.27 15.51 3.35
N HIS A 97 10.38 14.99 2.49
CA HIS A 97 10.79 14.32 1.25
C HIS A 97 10.24 15.05 0.02
N LYS A 98 11.15 15.73 -0.67
CA LYS A 98 10.88 16.42 -1.94
C LYS A 98 10.69 15.49 -3.14
N GLU A 99 10.90 14.18 -2.97
CA GLU A 99 11.01 13.19 -4.07
C GLU A 99 10.18 11.91 -3.82
N ASP A 100 9.07 11.99 -3.07
CA ASP A 100 8.16 10.85 -2.83
C ASP A 100 7.04 10.77 -3.90
N ASP A 101 7.28 11.18 -5.14
CA ASP A 101 6.23 11.26 -6.17
C ASP A 101 5.90 9.92 -6.87
N VAL A 102 6.70 8.90 -6.57
CA VAL A 102 6.55 7.54 -7.08
C VAL A 102 6.52 6.51 -5.95
N THR A 103 5.77 5.43 -6.18
CA THR A 103 5.78 4.27 -5.27
C THR A 103 6.17 3.01 -6.02
N TRP A 104 7.25 2.37 -5.57
CA TRP A 104 7.75 1.11 -6.10
C TRP A 104 7.00 -0.10 -5.57
N GLY A 105 6.85 -1.11 -6.43
CA GLY A 105 6.12 -2.35 -6.14
C GLY A 105 6.23 -3.37 -7.26
N ILE A 106 5.28 -4.31 -7.31
CA ILE A 106 5.23 -5.39 -8.31
C ILE A 106 3.86 -5.42 -8.94
N ALA A 107 3.79 -5.44 -10.28
CA ALA A 107 2.56 -5.76 -11.00
C ALA A 107 2.51 -7.25 -11.34
N TYR A 108 1.39 -7.89 -11.04
CA TYR A 108 1.10 -9.30 -11.28
C TYR A 108 0.06 -9.43 -12.39
N LYS A 109 0.38 -10.18 -13.46
CA LYS A 109 -0.57 -10.56 -14.51
C LYS A 109 -1.40 -11.74 -14.01
N ILE A 110 -2.71 -11.59 -14.03
CA ILE A 110 -3.69 -12.60 -13.63
C ILE A 110 -4.45 -13.04 -14.88
N SER A 111 -4.73 -14.33 -15.00
CA SER A 111 -5.51 -14.86 -16.11
C SER A 111 -7.00 -14.55 -15.95
N GLU A 112 -7.75 -14.69 -17.04
CA GLU A 112 -9.21 -14.55 -17.03
C GLU A 112 -9.90 -15.57 -16.12
N GLU A 113 -9.33 -16.77 -15.97
CA GLU A 113 -9.90 -17.82 -15.13
C GLU A 113 -9.66 -17.54 -13.63
N ASP A 114 -8.52 -16.96 -13.29
CA ASP A 114 -8.09 -16.74 -11.91
C ASP A 114 -8.54 -15.39 -11.35
N ILE A 115 -8.96 -14.44 -12.19
CA ILE A 115 -9.24 -13.07 -11.74
C ILE A 115 -10.32 -13.02 -10.67
N LYS A 116 -11.36 -13.84 -10.79
CA LYS A 116 -12.45 -13.85 -9.81
C LYS A 116 -11.95 -14.32 -8.44
N GLU A 117 -11.22 -15.44 -8.40
CA GLU A 117 -10.64 -15.94 -7.15
C GLU A 117 -9.63 -14.95 -6.56
N MET A 118 -8.86 -14.28 -7.42
CA MET A 118 -7.90 -13.25 -7.00
C MET A 118 -8.60 -12.03 -6.38
N MET A 119 -9.70 -11.57 -6.97
CA MET A 119 -10.52 -10.49 -6.43
C MET A 119 -11.16 -10.91 -5.10
N ASP A 120 -11.75 -12.11 -5.03
CA ASP A 120 -12.29 -12.66 -3.78
C ASP A 120 -11.21 -12.78 -2.68
N TYR A 121 -10.00 -13.19 -3.06
CA TYR A 121 -8.84 -13.26 -2.17
C TYR A 121 -8.45 -11.88 -1.64
N LEU A 122 -8.38 -10.87 -2.51
CA LEU A 122 -8.01 -9.50 -2.12
C LEU A 122 -9.12 -8.81 -1.33
N ASP A 123 -10.38 -8.95 -1.75
CA ASP A 123 -11.54 -8.42 -1.03
C ASP A 123 -11.63 -9.02 0.37
N TYR A 124 -11.28 -10.31 0.52
CA TYR A 124 -11.19 -10.96 1.82
C TYR A 124 -10.01 -10.44 2.66
N ARG A 125 -8.85 -10.25 2.02
CA ARG A 125 -7.61 -9.83 2.67
C ARG A 125 -7.69 -8.38 3.16
N GLU A 126 -8.35 -7.52 2.40
CA GLU A 126 -8.43 -6.07 2.61
C GLU A 126 -9.80 -5.63 3.16
N LYS A 127 -10.43 -6.50 3.97
CA LYS A 127 -11.80 -6.42 4.52
C LYS A 127 -12.21 -5.14 5.27
N ASN A 128 -11.33 -4.15 5.39
CA ASN A 128 -11.56 -2.97 6.20
C ASN A 128 -11.45 -1.71 5.34
N GLY A 129 -12.28 -1.55 4.30
CA GLY A 129 -12.47 -0.26 3.61
C GLY A 129 -11.45 0.10 2.52
N TYR A 130 -10.78 -0.88 1.92
CA TYR A 130 -9.97 -0.64 0.72
C TYR A 130 -10.87 -0.46 -0.51
N THR A 131 -10.49 0.46 -1.39
CA THR A 131 -11.16 0.70 -2.68
C THR A 131 -10.22 0.35 -3.83
N ILE A 132 -10.80 -0.02 -4.97
CA ILE A 132 -10.05 -0.37 -6.18
C ILE A 132 -9.79 0.89 -7.00
N HIS A 133 -8.53 1.11 -7.34
CA HIS A 133 -8.05 2.16 -8.24
C HIS A 133 -7.34 1.52 -9.44
N TYR A 134 -7.32 2.21 -10.58
CA TYR A 134 -6.61 1.77 -11.77
C TYR A 134 -5.47 2.74 -12.05
N LEU A 135 -4.23 2.25 -11.99
CA LEU A 135 -3.03 3.04 -12.16
C LEU A 135 -2.08 2.40 -13.16
N ASP A 136 -1.34 3.25 -13.86
CA ASP A 136 -0.31 2.81 -14.79
C ASP A 136 1.00 2.51 -14.06
N VAL A 137 1.70 1.46 -14.49
CA VAL A 137 2.97 1.00 -13.91
C VAL A 137 4.10 1.25 -14.89
N TYR A 138 5.19 1.80 -14.39
CA TYR A 138 6.37 2.24 -15.14
C TYR A 138 7.62 1.48 -14.67
N GLN A 139 8.66 1.49 -15.50
CA GLN A 139 10.01 1.02 -15.16
C GLN A 139 11.02 2.13 -15.40
N LEU A 140 12.16 2.05 -14.70
CA LEU A 140 13.23 3.04 -14.84
C LEU A 140 13.69 3.11 -16.31
N GLY A 141 13.82 4.32 -16.84
CA GLY A 141 14.19 4.54 -18.23
C GLY A 141 13.06 4.36 -19.25
N SER A 142 11.85 3.95 -18.83
CA SER A 142 10.68 3.91 -19.70
C SER A 142 9.92 5.24 -19.66
N GLY A 143 9.75 5.88 -20.82
CA GLY A 143 8.87 7.06 -20.96
C GLY A 143 7.38 6.70 -20.92
N GLU A 144 7.04 5.46 -21.27
CA GLU A 144 5.68 4.94 -21.37
C GLU A 144 5.40 3.89 -20.29
N PRO A 145 4.12 3.68 -19.90
CA PRO A 145 3.78 2.64 -18.95
C PRO A 145 3.97 1.25 -19.57
N ILE A 146 4.62 0.35 -18.81
CA ILE A 146 4.82 -1.05 -19.19
C ILE A 146 3.57 -1.90 -18.90
N VAL A 147 2.70 -1.43 -18.02
CA VAL A 147 1.38 -2.00 -17.72
C VAL A 147 0.41 -0.84 -17.59
N LYS A 148 -0.70 -0.90 -18.32
CA LYS A 148 -1.77 0.11 -18.27
C LYS A 148 -2.92 -0.38 -17.39
N ASN A 149 -3.51 0.53 -16.63
CA ASN A 149 -4.70 0.25 -15.81
C ASN A 149 -4.56 -0.97 -14.88
N ALA A 150 -3.44 -1.08 -14.16
CA ALA A 150 -3.31 -2.09 -13.13
C ALA A 150 -4.23 -1.77 -11.94
N MET A 151 -4.95 -2.79 -11.44
CA MET A 151 -5.78 -2.70 -10.24
C MET A 151 -4.91 -2.53 -9.01
N VAL A 152 -5.25 -1.55 -8.18
CA VAL A 152 -4.54 -1.21 -6.95
C VAL A 152 -5.56 -1.07 -5.83
N TYR A 153 -5.41 -1.86 -4.78
CA TYR A 153 -6.26 -1.80 -3.59
C TYR A 153 -5.73 -0.74 -2.64
N ILE A 154 -6.48 0.33 -2.37
CA ILE A 154 -6.03 1.46 -1.56
C ILE A 154 -6.96 1.66 -0.36
N GLY A 155 -6.39 1.66 0.85
CA GLY A 155 -7.08 2.09 2.06
C GLY A 155 -7.11 3.61 2.10
N THR A 156 -8.16 4.21 1.56
CA THR A 156 -8.24 5.69 1.42
C THR A 156 -8.21 6.39 2.78
N THR A 157 -7.94 7.69 2.79
CA THR A 157 -7.99 8.54 3.99
C THR A 157 -9.37 8.62 4.66
N LYS A 158 -10.43 8.19 3.95
CA LYS A 158 -11.81 8.09 4.46
C LYS A 158 -12.10 6.77 5.17
N ASN A 159 -11.15 5.85 5.16
CA ASN A 159 -11.27 4.55 5.79
C ASN A 159 -11.26 4.69 7.32
N GLU A 160 -12.09 3.91 8.01
CA GLU A 160 -12.17 3.94 9.48
C GLU A 160 -10.85 3.53 10.17
N GLU A 161 -10.03 2.73 9.49
CA GLU A 161 -8.71 2.31 9.97
C GLU A 161 -7.60 3.28 9.56
N TYR A 162 -7.91 4.36 8.82
CA TYR A 162 -6.93 5.41 8.53
C TYR A 162 -6.65 6.23 9.78
N VAL A 163 -5.40 6.26 10.21
CA VAL A 163 -4.97 6.96 11.44
C VAL A 163 -4.18 8.23 11.19
N GLY A 164 -3.90 8.52 9.92
CA GLY A 164 -3.22 9.74 9.50
C GLY A 164 -1.74 9.84 9.85
N PRO A 165 -1.15 11.02 9.60
CA PRO A 165 0.23 11.32 9.91
C PRO A 165 0.55 11.11 11.39
N ALA A 166 1.73 10.57 11.66
CA ALA A 166 2.24 10.40 13.01
C ALA A 166 3.75 10.71 13.04
N PRO A 167 4.28 11.29 14.12
CA PRO A 167 5.72 11.47 14.28
C PRO A 167 6.46 10.12 14.16
N LEU A 168 7.53 10.08 13.37
CA LEU A 168 8.23 8.83 13.03
C LEU A 168 8.75 8.06 14.24
N ASN A 169 9.18 8.76 15.30
CA ASN A 169 9.60 8.10 16.53
C ASN A 169 8.43 7.40 17.23
N SER A 170 7.26 8.04 17.28
CA SER A 170 6.05 7.43 17.86
C SER A 170 5.58 6.25 17.02
N LEU A 171 5.62 6.40 15.69
CA LEU A 171 5.29 5.33 14.75
C LEU A 171 6.26 4.14 14.88
N ALA A 172 7.58 4.40 14.91
CA ALA A 172 8.60 3.38 15.11
C ALA A 172 8.43 2.65 16.44
N LEU A 173 8.14 3.38 17.52
CA LEU A 173 7.89 2.80 18.84
C LEU A 173 6.68 1.86 18.80
N GLN A 174 5.56 2.32 18.22
CA GLN A 174 4.36 1.50 18.05
C GLN A 174 4.62 0.23 17.23
N ILE A 175 5.41 0.33 16.15
CA ILE A 175 5.84 -0.85 15.37
C ILE A 175 6.70 -1.78 16.23
N CYS A 176 7.63 -1.23 17.00
CA CYS A 176 8.57 -1.98 17.80
C CYS A 176 7.91 -2.75 18.95
N GLU A 177 6.95 -2.14 19.63
CA GLU A 177 6.26 -2.68 20.81
C GLU A 177 5.15 -3.71 20.50
N CYS A 178 4.90 -4.00 19.22
CA CYS A 178 3.90 -4.99 18.83
C CYS A 178 4.22 -6.35 19.50
N PRO A 179 3.35 -6.91 20.38
CA PRO A 179 3.68 -8.04 21.25
C PRO A 179 4.16 -9.30 20.50
N SER A 180 3.64 -9.54 19.30
CA SER A 180 3.99 -10.67 18.43
C SER A 180 5.23 -10.43 17.56
N GLY A 181 5.77 -9.22 17.51
CA GLY A 181 6.83 -8.83 16.57
C GLY A 181 6.41 -8.76 15.09
N SER A 182 5.17 -9.14 14.77
CA SER A 182 4.69 -9.24 13.39
C SER A 182 4.65 -7.90 12.65
N ASN A 183 4.47 -6.78 13.35
CA ASN A 183 4.56 -5.45 12.73
C ASN A 183 5.99 -5.07 12.32
N ARG A 184 6.99 -5.45 13.14
CA ARG A 184 8.42 -5.29 12.80
C ARG A 184 8.80 -6.16 11.62
N GLU A 185 8.34 -7.41 11.65
CA GLU A 185 8.57 -8.37 10.56
C GLU A 185 7.97 -7.86 9.24
N TYR A 186 6.77 -7.29 9.28
CA TYR A 186 6.15 -6.64 8.12
C TYR A 186 7.02 -5.52 7.55
N LEU A 187 7.45 -4.57 8.39
CA LEU A 187 8.31 -3.46 8.01
C LEU A 187 9.61 -3.98 7.36
N PHE A 188 10.28 -4.93 8.00
CA PHE A 188 11.56 -5.46 7.51
C PHE A 188 11.42 -6.28 6.22
N LYS A 189 10.36 -7.07 6.08
CA LYS A 189 10.07 -7.81 4.84
C LYS A 189 9.77 -6.86 3.69
N LEU A 190 9.01 -5.80 3.92
CA LEU A 190 8.74 -4.79 2.89
C LEU A 190 10.04 -4.09 2.45
N ALA A 191 10.83 -3.60 3.41
CA ALA A 191 12.09 -2.92 3.12
C ALA A 191 13.10 -3.82 2.41
N SER A 192 13.21 -5.09 2.82
CA SER A 192 14.09 -6.06 2.16
C SER A 192 13.62 -6.35 0.73
N ALA A 193 12.32 -6.57 0.53
CA ALA A 193 11.79 -6.92 -0.78
C ALA A 193 11.92 -5.75 -1.77
N LEU A 194 11.73 -4.51 -1.32
CA LEU A 194 11.94 -3.33 -2.16
C LEU A 194 13.39 -3.15 -2.60
N ARG A 195 14.34 -3.34 -1.68
CA ARG A 195 15.77 -3.35 -2.04
C ARG A 195 16.12 -4.42 -3.06
N GLU A 196 15.45 -5.57 -3.03
CA GLU A 196 15.68 -6.66 -3.97
C GLU A 196 15.12 -6.34 -5.37
N ILE A 197 13.89 -5.82 -5.45
CA ILE A 197 13.23 -5.60 -6.74
C ILE A 197 13.64 -4.31 -7.43
N ALA A 198 14.11 -3.33 -6.68
CA ALA A 198 14.52 -2.03 -7.18
C ALA A 198 15.59 -1.43 -6.26
N PRO A 199 16.88 -1.78 -6.46
CA PRO A 199 17.98 -1.25 -5.64
C PRO A 199 18.09 0.27 -5.68
N ASP A 200 17.69 0.88 -6.80
CA ASP A 200 17.65 2.33 -7.00
C ASP A 200 16.35 2.98 -6.51
N ALA A 201 15.38 2.18 -6.00
CA ALA A 201 14.16 2.73 -5.44
C ALA A 201 14.46 3.48 -4.14
N TYR A 202 14.11 4.76 -4.14
CA TYR A 202 14.04 5.53 -2.92
C TYR A 202 12.62 5.50 -2.36
N ASP A 203 12.49 5.10 -1.09
CA ASP A 203 11.30 5.31 -0.26
C ASP A 203 11.77 5.82 1.09
N GLY A 204 11.83 7.14 1.21
CA GLY A 204 12.42 7.79 2.37
C GLY A 204 11.64 7.52 3.66
N HIS A 205 10.31 7.40 3.57
CA HIS A 205 9.46 7.08 4.72
C HIS A 205 9.73 5.66 5.25
N LEU A 206 9.75 4.67 4.35
CA LEU A 206 9.98 3.27 4.72
C LEU A 206 11.35 3.04 5.33
N PHE A 207 12.40 3.55 4.70
CA PHE A 207 13.77 3.28 5.13
C PHE A 207 14.16 4.03 6.40
N ASP A 208 13.67 5.26 6.62
CA ASP A 208 13.84 5.96 7.90
C ASP A 208 13.12 5.18 9.03
N LEU A 209 11.89 4.74 8.77
CA LEU A 209 11.12 3.97 9.74
C LEU A 209 11.82 2.64 10.12
N GLU A 210 12.37 1.94 9.12
CA GLU A 210 13.18 0.74 9.35
C GLU A 210 14.42 1.02 10.22
N GLU A 211 15.16 2.08 9.94
CA GLU A 211 16.36 2.45 10.70
C GLU A 211 16.03 2.76 12.16
N ARG A 212 14.97 3.54 12.40
CA ARG A 212 14.51 3.86 13.76
C ARG A 212 14.14 2.61 14.54
N VAL A 213 13.36 1.71 13.94
CA VAL A 213 12.98 0.44 14.59
C VAL A 213 14.20 -0.42 14.89
N LYS A 214 15.16 -0.54 13.95
CA LYS A 214 16.43 -1.26 14.20
C LYS A 214 17.22 -0.66 15.37
N ASN A 215 17.31 0.66 15.44
CA ASN A 215 18.02 1.36 16.52
C ASN A 215 17.33 1.19 17.88
N MET A 216 16.00 1.15 17.93
CA MET A 216 15.24 0.87 19.16
C MET A 216 15.49 -0.55 19.67
N ILE A 217 15.49 -1.56 18.79
CA ILE A 217 15.75 -2.96 19.15
C ILE A 217 17.16 -3.10 19.74
N LYS A 218 18.18 -2.55 19.06
CA LYS A 218 19.56 -2.60 19.55
C LYS A 218 19.70 -1.99 20.95
N LYS A 219 19.06 -0.85 21.21
CA LYS A 219 19.09 -0.20 22.53
C LYS A 219 18.47 -1.08 23.62
N SER A 220 17.39 -1.79 23.30
CA SER A 220 16.73 -2.70 24.25
C SER A 220 17.53 -3.97 24.56
N GLU A 221 18.40 -4.41 23.64
CA GLU A 221 19.28 -5.57 23.86
C GLU A 221 20.55 -5.22 24.64
N THR A 222 20.94 -3.94 24.64
CA THR A 222 22.12 -3.43 25.37
C THR A 222 21.81 -2.85 26.75
N SER A 223 20.53 -2.75 27.13
CA SER A 223 20.06 -2.20 28.42
C SER A 223 19.66 -3.30 29.38
#